data_AF-A0A958ST80-F1
#
_entry.id   AF-A0A958ST80-F1
#
_cell.length_a   1.000
_cell.length_b   1.000
_cell.length_c   1.000
_cell.angle_alpha   90.00
_cell.angle_beta   90.00
_cell.angle_gamma   90.00
#
_symmetry.space_group_name_H-M   'P 1'
#
loop_
_entity.id
_entity.type
_entity.pdbx_description
1 polymer ?
#
loop_
_entity_poly.entity_id
_entity_poly.type
_entity_poly.pdbx_seq_one_letter_code
_entity_poly.pdbx_strand_id
1 'polypeptide(L)'
;MSVQTWTWILVGVTFALYFGIAIWARAGSTKEFYVAGGGVSPLANGMATAADWMSAASFISMAGIISFAGYDGSVYLMGWTGGYVLLALLLAPYLRKFGKFTVPDFIGDRYYSNTARTVAVICALIVSFTYVAGQMRGVGIVFSQFLQVDINTGVVIGMAVVLVFAFLGGMKGITYTQVAQYCVLIFAFMVPAFFISMQMTGNPIPQFGMGSKTQDG
;
A
#
# COMPACT_ATOMS: atom_id res chain seq x y z
N MET A 1 -30.10 1.88 10.22
CA MET A 1 -28.98 2.85 10.19
C MET A 1 -28.70 3.21 8.75
N SER A 2 -28.40 4.47 8.42
CA SER A 2 -28.07 4.85 7.04
C SER A 2 -26.68 4.33 6.66
N VAL A 3 -26.42 4.18 5.35
CA VAL A 3 -25.09 3.82 4.82
C VAL A 3 -24.03 4.79 5.33
N GLN A 4 -24.36 6.09 5.36
CA GLN A 4 -23.45 7.12 5.86
C GLN A 4 -23.05 6.88 7.33
N THR A 5 -23.99 6.53 8.21
CA THR A 5 -23.65 6.21 9.61
C THR A 5 -22.72 5.01 9.71
N TRP A 6 -22.94 3.96 8.89
CA TRP A 6 -22.03 2.81 8.84
C TRP A 6 -20.63 3.20 8.37
N THR A 7 -20.52 4.05 7.34
CA THR A 7 -19.23 4.55 6.86
C THR A 7 -18.48 5.28 7.98
N TRP A 8 -19.14 6.19 8.71
CA TRP A 8 -18.51 6.90 9.84
C TRP A 8 -18.01 5.95 10.92
N ILE A 9 -18.80 4.94 11.27
CA ILE A 9 -18.40 3.95 12.29
C ILE A 9 -17.20 3.15 11.82
N LEU A 10 -17.22 2.61 10.60
CA LEU A 10 -16.12 1.80 10.07
C LEU A 10 -14.83 2.62 9.92
N VAL A 11 -14.93 3.86 9.43
CA VAL A 11 -13.78 4.77 9.34
C VAL A 11 -13.25 5.10 10.75
N GLY A 12 -14.13 5.45 11.69
CA GLY A 12 -13.73 5.75 13.07
C GLY A 12 -13.01 4.57 13.75
N VAL A 13 -13.56 3.36 13.60
CA VAL A 13 -12.96 2.12 14.16
C VAL A 13 -11.61 1.81 13.51
N THR A 14 -11.48 1.96 12.19
CA THR A 14 -10.21 1.70 11.50
C THR A 14 -9.12 2.70 11.91
N PHE A 15 -9.42 4.00 11.96
CA PHE A 15 -8.47 4.99 12.49
C PHE A 15 -8.12 4.72 13.95
N ALA A 16 -9.11 4.44 14.81
CA ALA A 16 -8.85 4.13 16.23
C ALA A 16 -7.93 2.90 16.38
N LEU A 17 -8.14 1.85 15.57
CA LEU A 17 -7.27 0.68 15.53
C LEU A 17 -5.84 1.05 15.11
N TYR A 18 -5.69 1.82 14.03
CA TYR A 18 -4.37 2.21 13.51
C TYR A 18 -3.61 3.09 14.51
N PHE A 19 -4.29 4.07 15.13
CA PHE A 19 -3.71 4.89 16.19
C PHE A 19 -3.35 4.06 17.42
N GLY A 20 -4.22 3.13 17.83
CA GLY A 20 -3.95 2.21 18.93
C GLY A 20 -2.69 1.37 18.70
N ILE A 21 -2.52 0.83 17.50
CA ILE A 21 -1.31 0.08 17.11
C ILE A 21 -0.08 1.00 17.12
N ALA A 22 -0.17 2.20 16.56
CA ALA A 22 0.95 3.14 16.52
C ALA A 22 1.44 3.54 17.91
N ILE A 23 0.52 3.75 18.87
CA ILE A 23 0.84 4.07 20.26
C ILE A 23 1.46 2.85 20.96
N TRP A 24 0.88 1.67 20.80
CA TRP A 24 1.36 0.43 21.42
C TRP A 24 2.76 0.03 20.89
N ALA A 25 3.03 0.26 19.61
CA ALA A 25 4.27 -0.10 18.95
C ALA A 25 5.34 1.02 18.96
N ARG A 26 5.12 2.09 19.73
CA ARG A 26 5.99 3.27 19.79
C ARG A 26 7.45 2.89 20.02
N ALA A 27 8.33 3.37 19.15
CA ALA A 27 9.77 3.11 19.23
C ALA A 27 10.42 3.91 20.37
N GLY A 28 11.27 3.26 21.17
CA GLY A 28 12.04 3.87 22.24
C GLY A 28 13.48 4.26 21.85
N SER A 29 13.96 3.80 20.69
CA SER A 29 15.32 4.08 20.19
C SER A 29 15.36 4.26 18.67
N THR A 30 16.43 4.88 18.15
CA THR A 30 16.67 5.07 16.71
C THR A 30 16.70 3.74 15.94
N LYS A 31 17.24 2.68 16.54
CA LYS A 31 17.28 1.34 15.92
C LYS A 31 15.88 0.73 15.83
N GLU A 32 15.04 0.91 16.84
CA GLU A 32 13.64 0.49 16.77
C GLU A 32 12.83 1.33 15.79
N PHE A 33 13.15 2.63 15.69
CA PHE A 33 12.47 3.54 14.78
C PHE A 33 12.73 3.19 13.31
N TYR A 34 13.96 2.84 12.93
CA TYR A 34 14.30 2.58 11.53
C TYR A 34 14.27 1.12 11.09
N VAL A 35 14.52 0.16 11.99
CA VAL A 35 14.60 -1.27 11.61
C VAL A 35 13.75 -2.19 12.49
N ALA A 36 12.88 -1.62 13.34
CA ALA A 36 12.02 -2.38 14.27
C ALA A 36 12.81 -3.40 15.12
N GLY A 37 14.09 -3.14 15.38
CA GLY A 37 14.99 -4.05 16.09
C GLY A 37 15.26 -5.38 15.37
N GLY A 38 14.80 -5.57 14.13
CA GLY A 38 14.89 -6.84 13.39
C GLY A 38 13.88 -7.92 13.83
N GLY A 39 12.92 -7.58 14.70
CA GLY A 39 12.00 -8.56 15.31
C GLY A 39 10.69 -8.81 14.56
N VAL A 40 10.50 -8.22 13.38
CA VAL A 40 9.25 -8.36 12.62
C VAL A 40 9.22 -9.69 11.87
N SER A 41 8.14 -10.47 12.03
CA SER A 41 8.00 -11.76 11.36
C SER A 41 7.98 -11.62 9.84
N PRO A 42 8.49 -12.61 9.07
CA PRO A 42 8.46 -12.57 7.61
C PRO A 42 7.04 -12.39 7.03
N LEU A 43 6.04 -13.04 7.64
CA LEU A 43 4.64 -12.90 7.25
C LEU A 43 4.12 -11.48 7.50
N ALA A 44 4.40 -10.88 8.66
CA ALA A 44 4.00 -9.52 8.95
C ALA A 44 4.64 -8.52 7.98
N ASN A 45 5.94 -8.68 7.69
CA ASN A 45 6.62 -7.86 6.68
C ASN A 45 6.02 -8.03 5.28
N GLY A 46 5.69 -9.26 4.88
CA GLY A 46 5.06 -9.53 3.58
C GLY A 46 3.66 -8.91 3.46
N MET A 47 2.82 -9.06 4.49
CA MET A 47 1.50 -8.41 4.54
C MET A 47 1.63 -6.89 4.52
N ALA A 48 2.56 -6.34 5.29
CA ALA A 48 2.79 -4.91 5.35
C ALA A 48 3.21 -4.32 4.00
N THR A 49 4.11 -5.02 3.30
CA THR A 49 4.54 -4.58 1.97
C THR A 49 3.49 -4.86 0.87
N ALA A 50 2.65 -5.90 1.02
CA ALA A 50 1.47 -6.05 0.17
C ALA A 50 0.46 -4.90 0.36
N ALA A 51 0.21 -4.45 1.60
CA ALA A 51 -0.62 -3.28 1.86
C ALA A 51 -0.03 -2.00 1.23
N ASP A 52 1.29 -1.81 1.32
CA ASP A 52 1.96 -0.65 0.69
C ASP A 52 1.84 -0.68 -0.84
N TRP A 53 1.87 -1.88 -1.43
CA TRP A 53 1.60 -2.07 -2.85
C TRP A 53 0.13 -1.74 -3.21
N MET A 54 -0.83 -2.06 -2.34
CA MET A 54 -2.27 -1.78 -2.50
C MET A 54 -2.61 -0.34 -2.12
N SER A 55 -2.06 0.62 -2.86
CA SER A 55 -2.15 2.05 -2.56
C SER A 55 -3.27 2.78 -3.32
N ALA A 56 -3.34 4.11 -3.20
CA ALA A 56 -4.30 4.91 -3.97
C ALA A 56 -4.12 4.74 -5.49
N ALA A 57 -2.89 4.49 -5.94
CA ALA A 57 -2.61 4.14 -7.34
C ALA A 57 -3.31 2.83 -7.73
N SER A 58 -3.27 1.82 -6.87
CA SER A 58 -3.84 0.50 -7.13
C SER A 58 -5.36 0.49 -7.06
N PHE A 59 -5.97 1.31 -6.21
CA PHE A 59 -7.42 1.40 -6.10
C PHE A 59 -8.02 2.41 -7.07
N ILE A 60 -7.65 3.68 -6.94
CA ILE A 60 -8.30 4.80 -7.64
C ILE A 60 -7.82 4.86 -9.09
N SER A 61 -6.51 4.81 -9.31
CA SER A 61 -5.97 4.96 -10.67
C SER A 61 -6.28 3.75 -11.54
N MET A 62 -6.20 2.52 -11.02
CA MET A 62 -6.57 1.33 -11.80
C MET A 62 -8.07 1.31 -12.15
N ALA A 63 -8.94 1.64 -11.20
CA ALA A 63 -10.37 1.75 -11.49
C ALA A 63 -10.63 2.80 -12.57
N GLY A 64 -9.95 3.96 -12.50
CA GLY A 64 -10.02 5.00 -13.53
C GLY A 64 -9.55 4.51 -14.90
N ILE A 65 -8.35 3.93 -14.99
CA ILE A 65 -7.78 3.44 -16.25
C ILE A 65 -8.68 2.38 -16.87
N ILE A 66 -9.14 1.40 -16.10
CA ILE A 66 -10.02 0.33 -16.61
C ILE A 66 -11.38 0.90 -17.02
N SER A 67 -11.90 1.91 -16.31
CA SER A 67 -13.16 2.56 -16.69
C SER A 67 -13.07 3.29 -18.05
N PHE A 68 -11.90 3.82 -18.42
CA PHE A 68 -11.71 4.55 -19.68
C PHE A 68 -11.18 3.67 -20.82
N ALA A 69 -10.27 2.74 -20.51
CA ALA A 69 -9.59 1.88 -21.48
C ALA A 69 -10.17 0.46 -21.57
N GLY A 70 -11.17 0.13 -20.74
CA GLY A 70 -11.76 -1.20 -20.69
C GLY A 70 -10.78 -2.28 -20.25
N TYR A 71 -10.98 -3.50 -20.77
CA TYR A 71 -10.16 -4.67 -20.43
C TYR A 71 -8.68 -4.48 -20.79
N ASP A 72 -8.35 -3.70 -21.81
CA ASP A 72 -6.96 -3.42 -22.20
C ASP A 72 -6.18 -2.71 -21.09
N GLY A 73 -6.86 -1.95 -20.22
CA GLY A 73 -6.25 -1.36 -19.04
C GLY A 73 -5.73 -2.39 -18.02
N SER A 74 -6.22 -3.64 -18.06
CA SER A 74 -5.80 -4.71 -17.14
C SER A 74 -4.35 -5.16 -17.34
N VAL A 75 -3.72 -4.85 -18.48
CA VAL A 75 -2.29 -5.15 -18.72
C VAL A 75 -1.39 -4.43 -17.72
N TYR A 76 -1.78 -3.24 -17.26
CA TYR A 76 -1.04 -2.52 -16.22
C TYR A 76 -1.05 -3.28 -14.91
N LEU A 77 -2.17 -3.90 -14.55
CA LEU A 77 -2.28 -4.71 -13.34
C LEU A 77 -1.34 -5.93 -13.42
N MET A 78 -1.38 -6.65 -14.54
CA MET A 78 -0.56 -7.85 -14.75
C MET A 78 0.93 -7.52 -14.82
N GLY A 79 1.32 -6.51 -15.61
CA GLY A 79 2.71 -6.11 -15.79
C GLY A 79 3.33 -5.58 -14.49
N TRP A 80 2.59 -4.72 -13.77
CA TRP A 80 3.06 -4.16 -12.51
C TRP A 80 3.16 -5.22 -11.41
N THR A 81 2.12 -6.04 -11.21
CA THR A 81 2.13 -7.11 -10.20
C THR A 81 3.21 -8.14 -10.51
N GLY A 82 3.32 -8.56 -11.78
CA GLY A 82 4.35 -9.49 -12.22
C GLY A 82 5.76 -8.93 -11.99
N GLY A 83 6.00 -7.66 -12.35
CA GLY A 83 7.26 -6.97 -12.09
C GLY A 83 7.61 -6.90 -10.60
N TYR A 84 6.60 -6.66 -9.74
CA TYR A 84 6.76 -6.66 -8.29
C TYR A 84 7.19 -8.04 -7.75
N VAL A 85 6.56 -9.12 -8.23
CA VAL A 85 6.95 -10.50 -7.88
C VAL A 85 8.37 -10.82 -8.33
N LEU A 86 8.75 -10.44 -9.56
CA LEU A 86 10.11 -10.64 -10.07
C LEU A 86 11.13 -9.88 -9.24
N LEU A 87 10.86 -8.63 -8.85
CA LEU A 87 11.74 -7.86 -7.97
C LEU A 87 11.88 -8.54 -6.61
N ALA A 88 10.78 -8.99 -6.02
CA ALA A 88 10.78 -9.67 -4.72
C ALA A 88 11.59 -10.99 -4.74
N LEU A 89 11.51 -11.77 -5.83
CA LEU A 89 12.20 -13.05 -5.95
C LEU A 89 13.65 -12.91 -6.44
N LEU A 90 13.93 -11.98 -7.35
CA LEU A 90 15.21 -11.87 -8.03
C LEU A 90 16.15 -10.81 -7.47
N LEU A 91 15.64 -9.78 -6.79
CA LEU A 91 16.47 -8.69 -6.27
C LEU A 91 16.58 -8.74 -4.74
N ALA A 92 15.46 -8.93 -4.03
CA ALA A 92 15.44 -8.88 -2.57
C ALA A 92 16.40 -9.89 -1.90
N PRO A 93 16.57 -11.15 -2.39
CA PRO A 93 17.52 -12.08 -1.77
C PRO A 93 18.98 -11.63 -1.89
N TYR A 94 19.36 -10.98 -2.99
CA TYR A 94 20.72 -10.48 -3.19
C TYR A 94 21.00 -9.28 -2.31
N LEU A 95 20.06 -8.34 -2.21
CA LEU A 95 20.18 -7.18 -1.31
C LEU A 95 20.31 -7.63 0.15
N ARG A 96 19.53 -8.63 0.57
CA ARG A 96 19.65 -9.24 1.91
C ARG A 96 21.03 -9.85 2.16
N LYS A 97 21.57 -10.62 1.20
CA LYS A 97 22.93 -11.20 1.29
C LYS A 97 24.02 -10.12 1.35
N PHE A 98 23.79 -8.97 0.71
CA PHE A 98 24.72 -7.84 0.71
C PHE A 98 24.76 -7.08 2.05
N GLY A 99 23.77 -7.28 2.94
CA GLY A 99 23.76 -6.71 4.28
C GLY A 99 23.57 -5.19 4.34
N LYS A 100 23.05 -4.57 3.28
CA LYS A 100 22.77 -3.13 3.21
C LYS A 100 21.28 -2.86 3.36
N PHE A 101 20.95 -1.79 4.07
CA PHE A 101 19.57 -1.43 4.41
C PHE A 101 18.95 -0.43 3.43
N THR A 102 19.73 0.15 2.51
CA THR A 102 19.25 1.10 1.49
C THR A 102 19.80 0.77 0.11
N VAL A 103 19.01 1.07 -0.94
CA VAL A 103 19.44 0.89 -2.34
C VAL A 103 20.64 1.79 -2.70
N PRO A 104 20.70 3.07 -2.28
CA PRO A 104 21.87 3.90 -2.55
C PRO A 104 23.16 3.36 -1.93
N ASP A 105 23.11 2.84 -0.70
CA ASP A 105 24.29 2.23 -0.07
C ASP A 105 24.75 0.99 -0.83
N PHE A 106 23.81 0.16 -1.29
CA PHE A 106 24.12 -0.98 -2.14
C PHE A 106 24.85 -0.54 -3.42
N ILE A 107 24.34 0.47 -4.14
CA ILE A 107 24.96 0.97 -5.37
C ILE A 107 26.35 1.55 -5.08
N GLY A 108 26.48 2.38 -4.05
CA GLY A 108 27.75 2.99 -3.67
C GLY A 108 28.84 1.95 -3.40
N ASP A 109 28.51 0.89 -2.67
CA ASP A 109 29.45 -0.14 -2.30
C ASP A 109 29.71 -1.13 -3.45
N ARG A 110 28.68 -1.46 -4.23
CA ARG A 110 28.80 -2.35 -5.39
C ARG A 110 29.77 -1.82 -6.45
N TYR A 111 29.84 -0.50 -6.58
CA TYR A 111 30.71 0.21 -7.53
C TYR A 111 31.88 0.94 -6.87
N TYR A 112 32.06 0.83 -5.55
CA TYR A 112 33.10 1.53 -4.79
C TYR A 112 33.15 3.05 -5.07
N SER A 113 31.98 3.68 -5.24
CA SER A 113 31.87 5.07 -5.72
C SER A 113 30.86 5.88 -4.91
N ASN A 114 31.37 6.90 -4.22
CA ASN A 114 30.54 7.89 -3.53
C ASN A 114 29.71 8.71 -4.52
N THR A 115 30.20 8.94 -5.74
CA THR A 115 29.43 9.61 -6.80
C THR A 115 28.21 8.78 -7.18
N ALA A 116 28.39 7.46 -7.39
CA ALA A 116 27.27 6.56 -7.69
C ALA A 116 26.25 6.50 -6.54
N ARG A 117 26.72 6.50 -5.29
CA ARG A 117 25.85 6.61 -4.10
C ARG A 117 25.02 7.89 -4.13
N THR A 118 25.65 9.04 -4.35
CA THR A 118 24.95 10.35 -4.39
C THR A 118 23.91 10.39 -5.50
N VAL A 119 24.25 9.91 -6.70
CA VAL A 119 23.28 9.81 -7.81
C VAL A 119 22.10 8.92 -7.42
N ALA A 120 22.36 7.76 -6.81
CA ALA A 120 21.29 6.86 -6.35
C ALA A 120 20.40 7.50 -5.28
N VAL A 121 20.96 8.30 -4.35
CA VAL A 121 20.19 9.07 -3.37
C VAL A 121 19.27 10.08 -4.08
N ILE A 122 19.79 10.84 -5.04
CA ILE A 122 19.00 11.82 -5.79
C ILE A 122 17.85 11.13 -6.54
N CYS A 123 18.14 10.02 -7.22
CA CYS A 123 17.12 9.23 -7.91
C CYS A 123 16.06 8.71 -6.93
N ALA A 124 16.47 8.16 -5.78
CA ALA A 124 15.56 7.65 -4.76
C ALA A 124 14.65 8.76 -4.22
N LEU A 125 15.19 9.95 -3.98
CA LEU A 125 14.41 11.11 -3.53
C LEU A 125 13.39 11.53 -4.58
N ILE A 126 13.80 11.69 -5.85
CA ILE A 126 12.89 12.10 -6.93
C ILE A 126 11.73 11.11 -7.07
N VAL A 127 12.02 9.80 -7.15
CA VAL A 127 11.00 8.76 -7.27
C VAL A 127 10.06 8.77 -6.06
N SER A 128 10.61 8.90 -4.85
CA SER A 128 9.81 8.95 -3.61
C SER A 128 8.90 10.16 -3.56
N PHE A 129 9.40 11.35 -3.90
CA PHE A 129 8.60 12.58 -3.91
C PHE A 129 7.48 12.53 -4.95
N THR A 130 7.77 12.05 -6.16
CA THR A 130 6.74 11.89 -7.20
C THR A 130 5.65 10.92 -6.74
N TYR A 131 6.04 9.81 -6.12
CA TYR A 131 5.09 8.83 -5.59
C TYR A 131 4.22 9.42 -4.47
N VAL A 132 4.84 10.07 -3.47
CA VAL A 132 4.12 10.70 -2.35
C VAL A 132 3.15 11.77 -2.85
N ALA A 133 3.53 12.59 -3.83
CA ALA A 133 2.65 13.60 -4.40
C ALA A 133 1.37 12.98 -4.99
N GLY A 134 1.50 11.88 -5.73
CA GLY A 134 0.36 11.12 -6.27
C GLY A 134 -0.53 10.53 -5.17
N GLN A 135 0.08 9.94 -4.14
CA GLN A 135 -0.66 9.38 -3.00
C GLN A 135 -1.41 10.46 -2.22
N MET A 136 -0.79 11.62 -1.98
CA MET A 136 -1.43 12.73 -1.29
C MET A 136 -2.63 13.27 -2.07
N ARG A 137 -2.55 13.31 -3.40
CA ARG A 137 -3.73 13.65 -4.22
C ARG A 137 -4.86 12.62 -4.04
N GLY A 138 -4.53 11.33 -3.99
CA GLY A 138 -5.49 10.26 -3.70
C GLY A 138 -6.17 10.45 -2.33
N VAL A 139 -5.38 10.71 -1.28
CA VAL A 139 -5.90 11.02 0.07
C VAL A 139 -6.85 12.23 0.03
N GLY A 140 -6.47 13.30 -0.65
CA GLY A 140 -7.30 14.50 -0.79
C GLY A 140 -8.64 14.24 -1.48
N ILE A 141 -8.68 13.38 -2.50
CA ILE A 141 -9.91 12.99 -3.19
C ILE A 141 -10.82 12.18 -2.25
N VAL A 142 -10.26 11.25 -1.48
CA VAL A 142 -11.05 10.45 -0.52
C VAL A 142 -11.58 11.33 0.60
N PHE A 143 -10.75 12.21 1.15
CA PHE A 143 -11.11 13.05 2.29
C PHE A 143 -12.07 14.17 1.90
N SER A 144 -11.97 14.73 0.70
CA SER A 144 -12.94 15.71 0.21
C SER A 144 -14.34 15.11 0.10
N GLN A 145 -14.44 13.89 -0.41
CA GLN A 145 -15.71 13.17 -0.51
C GLN A 145 -16.25 12.75 0.86
N PHE A 146 -15.38 12.34 1.79
CA PHE A 146 -15.80 11.88 3.10
C PHE A 146 -16.18 13.02 4.07
N LEU A 147 -15.34 14.05 4.15
CA LEU A 147 -15.52 15.19 5.05
C LEU A 147 -16.32 16.35 4.41
N GLN A 148 -16.64 16.25 3.12
CA GLN A 148 -17.35 17.28 2.35
C GLN A 148 -16.61 18.64 2.39
N VAL A 149 -15.29 18.59 2.21
CA VAL A 149 -14.39 19.76 2.16
C VAL A 149 -13.67 19.82 0.82
N ASP A 150 -13.03 20.95 0.51
CA ASP A 150 -12.19 21.06 -0.68
C ASP A 150 -11.03 20.05 -0.67
N ILE A 151 -10.61 19.61 -1.86
CA ILE A 151 -9.53 18.62 -2.02
C ILE A 151 -8.25 19.08 -1.30
N ASN A 152 -7.88 20.35 -1.44
CA ASN A 152 -6.66 20.87 -0.80
C ASN A 152 -6.74 20.78 0.74
N THR A 153 -7.90 21.08 1.32
CA THR A 153 -8.17 20.91 2.75
C THR A 153 -8.10 19.43 3.14
N GLY A 154 -8.68 18.54 2.33
CA GLY A 154 -8.58 17.09 2.50
C GLY A 154 -7.14 16.59 2.49
N VAL A 155 -6.29 17.09 1.59
CA VAL A 155 -4.85 16.78 1.56
C VAL A 155 -4.18 17.22 2.86
N VAL A 156 -4.42 18.45 3.32
CA VAL A 156 -3.81 18.98 4.56
C VAL A 156 -4.18 18.13 5.78
N ILE A 157 -5.46 17.76 5.92
CA ILE A 157 -5.93 16.90 7.00
C ILE A 157 -5.25 15.52 6.91
N GLY A 158 -5.22 14.93 5.71
CA GLY A 158 -4.56 13.65 5.46
C GLY A 158 -3.08 13.66 5.81
N MET A 159 -2.35 14.69 5.40
CA MET A 159 -0.93 14.88 5.74
C MET A 159 -0.73 15.00 7.25
N ALA A 160 -1.56 15.79 7.95
CA ALA A 160 -1.47 15.93 9.40
C ALA A 160 -1.66 14.58 10.11
N VAL A 161 -2.65 13.80 9.70
CA VAL A 161 -2.90 12.45 10.25
C VAL A 161 -1.73 11.52 9.98
N VAL A 162 -1.21 11.50 8.74
CA VAL A 162 -0.06 10.66 8.35
C VAL A 162 1.19 11.02 9.13
N LEU A 163 1.48 12.30 9.30
CA LEU A 163 2.61 12.76 10.09
C LEU A 163 2.50 12.26 11.53
N VAL A 164 1.35 12.44 12.18
CA VAL A 164 1.17 12.05 13.58
C VAL A 164 1.46 10.56 13.79
N PHE A 165 0.89 9.65 12.99
CA PHE A 165 1.15 8.22 13.22
C PHE A 165 2.55 7.78 12.76
N ALA A 166 3.11 8.39 11.71
CA ALA A 166 4.46 8.06 11.24
C ALA A 166 5.53 8.43 12.26
N PHE A 167 5.40 9.58 12.92
CA PHE A 167 6.32 10.01 13.99
C PHE A 167 6.14 9.21 15.28
N LEU A 168 4.92 8.79 15.61
CA LEU A 168 4.65 8.05 16.85
C LEU A 168 5.06 6.58 16.77
N GLY A 169 4.85 5.90 15.64
CA GLY A 169 4.99 4.44 15.54
C GLY A 169 6.39 3.92 15.20
N GLY A 170 7.20 4.67 14.47
CA GLY A 170 8.43 4.14 13.85
C GLY A 170 8.16 2.93 12.93
N MET A 171 9.19 2.23 12.48
CA MET A 171 9.05 1.10 11.54
C MET A 171 8.16 -0.01 12.12
N LYS A 172 8.28 -0.32 13.41
CA LYS A 172 7.44 -1.34 14.06
C LYS A 172 5.96 -0.96 13.99
N GLY A 173 5.61 0.27 14.38
CA GLY A 173 4.24 0.77 14.30
C GLY A 173 3.72 0.77 12.88
N ILE A 174 4.51 1.28 11.93
CA ILE A 174 4.15 1.30 10.50
C ILE A 174 3.86 -0.13 10.01
N THR A 175 4.75 -1.10 10.25
CA THR A 175 4.52 -2.48 9.81
C THR A 175 3.22 -3.06 10.37
N TYR A 176 2.97 -2.96 11.68
CA TYR A 176 1.74 -3.55 12.25
C TYR A 176 0.48 -2.80 11.81
N THR A 177 0.54 -1.48 11.60
CA THR A 177 -0.58 -0.75 10.99
C THR A 177 -0.83 -1.19 9.55
N GLN A 178 0.22 -1.42 8.76
CA GLN A 178 0.10 -1.94 7.40
C GLN A 178 -0.43 -3.37 7.37
N VAL A 179 -0.11 -4.22 8.36
CA VAL A 179 -0.73 -5.55 8.49
C VAL A 179 -2.24 -5.43 8.73
N ALA A 180 -2.68 -4.51 9.59
CA ALA A 180 -4.10 -4.28 9.80
C ALA A 180 -4.78 -3.74 8.53
N GLN A 181 -4.14 -2.81 7.84
CA GLN A 181 -4.61 -2.28 6.54
C GLN A 181 -4.71 -3.38 5.49
N TYR A 182 -3.73 -4.27 5.39
CA TYR A 182 -3.75 -5.43 4.49
C TYR A 182 -5.04 -6.24 4.66
N CYS A 183 -5.39 -6.60 5.90
CA CYS A 183 -6.60 -7.36 6.19
C CYS A 183 -7.87 -6.64 5.72
N VAL A 184 -7.96 -5.32 5.97
CA VAL A 184 -9.09 -4.49 5.54
C VAL A 184 -9.18 -4.42 4.01
N LEU A 185 -8.05 -4.21 3.33
CA LEU A 185 -8.01 -4.05 1.88
C LEU A 185 -8.30 -5.36 1.16
N ILE A 186 -7.74 -6.49 1.61
CA ILE A 186 -8.05 -7.81 1.03
C ILE A 186 -9.53 -8.14 1.19
N PHE A 187 -10.10 -7.90 2.37
CA PHE A 187 -11.53 -8.07 2.57
C PHE A 187 -12.34 -7.18 1.61
N ALA A 188 -11.98 -5.91 1.48
CA ALA A 188 -12.65 -4.96 0.59
C ALA A 188 -12.56 -5.35 -0.89
N PHE A 189 -11.45 -5.94 -1.35
CA PHE A 189 -11.32 -6.44 -2.72
C PHE A 189 -12.04 -7.76 -2.96
N MET A 190 -11.98 -8.67 -2.00
CA MET A 190 -12.47 -10.04 -2.19
C MET A 190 -13.99 -10.14 -2.10
N VAL A 191 -14.64 -9.34 -1.24
CA VAL A 191 -16.10 -9.36 -1.12
C VAL A 191 -16.77 -9.09 -2.47
N PRO A 192 -16.53 -7.97 -3.18
CA PRO A 192 -17.12 -7.74 -4.49
C PRO A 192 -16.76 -8.82 -5.50
N ALA A 193 -15.50 -9.27 -5.53
CA ALA A 193 -15.05 -10.30 -6.46
C ALA A 193 -15.85 -11.61 -6.30
N PHE A 194 -16.03 -12.10 -5.07
CA PHE A 194 -16.81 -13.30 -4.78
C PHE A 194 -18.26 -13.17 -5.25
N PHE A 195 -18.92 -12.04 -4.95
CA PHE A 195 -20.32 -11.82 -5.36
C PHE A 195 -20.47 -11.69 -6.88
N ILE A 196 -19.56 -10.98 -7.56
CA ILE A 196 -19.56 -10.86 -9.02
C ILE A 196 -19.37 -12.23 -9.66
N SER A 197 -18.39 -13.01 -9.19
CA SER A 197 -18.15 -14.37 -9.71
C SER A 197 -19.39 -15.26 -9.55
N MET A 198 -20.02 -15.23 -8.37
CA MET A 198 -21.22 -16.03 -8.10
C MET A 198 -22.39 -15.64 -9.01
N GLN A 199 -22.62 -14.35 -9.23
CA GLN A 199 -23.70 -13.87 -10.09
C GLN A 199 -23.45 -14.17 -11.57
N MET A 200 -22.22 -13.98 -12.04
CA MET A 200 -21.90 -14.12 -13.46
C MET A 200 -21.70 -15.57 -13.89
N THR A 201 -21.13 -16.42 -13.03
CA THR A 201 -20.67 -17.77 -13.40
C THR A 201 -21.29 -18.89 -12.56
N GLY A 202 -22.00 -18.54 -11.48
CA GLY A 202 -22.48 -19.52 -10.49
C GLY A 202 -21.38 -20.08 -9.58
N ASN A 203 -20.10 -19.77 -9.84
CA ASN A 203 -18.99 -20.20 -9.00
C ASN A 203 -18.66 -19.10 -7.96
N PRO A 204 -18.73 -19.41 -6.65
CA PRO A 204 -18.41 -18.43 -5.63
C PRO A 204 -16.91 -18.12 -5.55
N ILE A 205 -16.02 -18.83 -6.25
CA ILE A 205 -14.57 -18.59 -6.24
C ILE A 205 -14.14 -17.89 -7.55
N PRO A 206 -13.77 -16.59 -7.52
CA PRO A 206 -13.41 -15.78 -8.67
C PRO A 206 -12.36 -16.39 -9.57
N GLN A 207 -11.37 -17.05 -8.98
CA GLN A 207 -10.29 -17.70 -9.72
C GLN A 207 -10.81 -18.84 -10.61
N PHE A 208 -11.88 -19.52 -10.20
CA PHE A 208 -12.53 -20.56 -10.99
C PHE A 208 -13.66 -20.03 -11.87
N GLY A 209 -14.29 -18.91 -11.48
CA GLY A 209 -15.22 -18.19 -12.34
C GLY A 209 -14.51 -17.56 -13.55
N MET A 210 -13.28 -17.09 -13.38
CA MET A 210 -12.48 -16.44 -14.42
C MET A 210 -12.14 -17.44 -15.55
N GLY A 211 -12.85 -17.33 -16.68
CA GLY A 211 -12.71 -18.22 -17.84
C GLY A 211 -13.80 -19.29 -17.97
N SER A 212 -14.74 -19.35 -17.02
CA SER A 212 -15.94 -20.18 -17.12
C SER A 212 -17.02 -19.53 -17.98
N LYS A 213 -18.00 -20.32 -18.44
CA LYS A 213 -19.16 -19.79 -19.16
C LYS A 213 -20.00 -18.93 -18.23
N THR A 214 -20.44 -17.77 -18.73
CA THR A 214 -21.46 -16.98 -18.06
C THR A 214 -22.77 -17.75 -17.98
N GLN A 215 -23.59 -17.50 -16.95
CA GLN A 215 -24.89 -18.15 -16.85
C GLN A 215 -25.80 -17.88 -18.07
N ASP A 216 -25.53 -16.79 -18.79
CA ASP A 216 -26.27 -16.38 -19.99
C ASP A 216 -25.80 -17.07 -21.30
N GLY A 217 -24.79 -17.97 -21.25
CA GLY A 217 -24.31 -18.75 -22.39
C GLY A 217 -22.95 -18.35 -22.92
#